data_AF-A0A820PDI4-F1
#
_entry.id   AF-A0A820PDI4-F1
#
_cell.length_a   1.000
_cell.length_b   1.000
_cell.length_c   1.000
_cell.angle_alpha   90.00
_cell.angle_beta   90.00
_cell.angle_gamma   90.00
#
_symmetry.space_group_name_H-M   'P 1'
#
loop_
_entity.id
_entity.type
_entity.pdbx_description
1 polymer ?
#
loop_
_entity_poly.entity_id
_entity_poly.type
_entity_poly.pdbx_seq_one_letter_code
_entity_poly.pdbx_strand_id
1 'polypeptide(L)'
;ELKGYSLTHQLSLPVDRQRSSTDQQRSGLASTAQITFRDEICASFLHYASSHHLTLFQLGLSVFYVFLFKLTHGETDLCISSINANRHRSELVNMIGMFVSTLPYRAELDPNWLVDEVVKHVREKCLSILEHSHYPLQHILSDLHLTQSNVSFLETMFDFTTISKD
;
A
#
# COMPACT_ATOMS: atom_id res chain seq x y z
N GLU A 1 4.89 4.74 13.56
CA GLU A 1 5.10 4.09 12.25
C GLU A 1 6.08 4.80 11.30
N LEU A 2 5.93 6.09 10.94
CA LEU A 2 6.80 6.73 9.92
C LEU A 2 8.15 7.27 10.40
N LYS A 3 8.43 7.20 11.71
CA LYS A 3 9.65 7.77 12.30
C LYS A 3 10.89 7.09 11.73
N GLY A 4 11.82 7.87 11.21
CA GLY A 4 13.08 7.36 10.64
C GLY A 4 13.01 6.98 9.16
N TYR A 5 11.81 6.90 8.57
CA TYR A 5 11.67 6.70 7.14
C TYR A 5 11.97 7.99 6.38
N SER A 6 12.75 7.88 5.30
CA SER A 6 12.89 8.98 4.36
C SER A 6 11.68 9.00 3.43
N LEU A 7 10.71 9.88 3.70
CA LEU A 7 9.48 9.99 2.89
C LEU A 7 9.72 10.53 1.46
N THR A 8 10.93 11.03 1.21
CA THR A 8 11.43 11.42 -0.11
C THR A 8 12.23 10.31 -0.78
N HIS A 9 12.40 9.15 -0.13
CA HIS A 9 13.08 8.00 -0.70
C HIS A 9 12.19 7.33 -1.74
N GLN A 10 12.61 7.42 -2.99
CA GLN A 10 11.97 6.74 -4.08
C GLN A 10 12.41 5.27 -4.11
N LEU A 11 11.44 4.35 -4.14
CA LEU A 11 11.71 2.93 -4.31
C LEU A 11 12.56 2.71 -5.56
N SER A 12 13.57 1.85 -5.45
CA SER A 12 14.53 1.57 -6.53
C SER A 12 13.94 0.63 -7.60
N LEU A 13 12.78 1.00 -8.15
CA LEU A 13 12.07 0.21 -9.15
C LEU A 13 12.80 0.25 -10.50
N PRO A 14 12.86 -0.87 -11.25
CA PRO A 14 13.40 -0.89 -12.59
C PRO A 14 12.51 -0.03 -13.50
N VAL A 15 13.14 0.88 -14.24
CA VAL A 15 12.44 1.80 -15.15
C VAL A 15 12.95 1.62 -16.57
N ASP A 16 12.02 1.57 -17.53
CA ASP A 16 12.35 1.52 -18.96
C ASP A 16 12.80 2.88 -19.50
N ARG A 17 12.48 3.98 -18.80
CA ARG A 17 12.76 5.36 -19.19
C ARG A 17 13.14 6.20 -17.97
N GLN A 18 14.07 7.14 -18.15
CA GLN A 18 14.40 8.10 -17.10
C GLN A 18 13.20 9.00 -16.80
N ARG A 19 12.98 9.22 -15.50
CA ARG A 19 11.96 10.13 -15.02
C ARG A 19 12.42 11.57 -15.23
N SER A 20 11.61 12.40 -15.90
CA SER A 20 11.89 13.84 -16.00
C SER A 20 11.74 14.48 -14.62
N SER A 21 12.76 15.24 -14.18
CA SER A 21 12.83 15.85 -12.85
C SER A 21 11.97 17.12 -12.71
N THR A 22 11.37 17.60 -13.80
CA THR A 22 10.54 18.81 -13.82
C THR A 22 9.05 18.44 -13.90
N ASP A 23 8.30 18.80 -12.86
CA ASP A 23 6.85 18.51 -12.70
C ASP A 23 6.01 19.02 -13.91
N GLN A 24 6.52 20.03 -14.64
CA GLN A 24 5.91 20.58 -15.85
C GLN A 24 5.89 19.63 -17.08
N GLN A 25 6.64 18.52 -17.05
CA GLN A 25 6.69 17.54 -18.14
C GLN A 25 5.95 16.22 -17.85
N ARG A 26 5.16 16.16 -16.77
CA ARG A 26 4.27 15.01 -16.55
C ARG A 26 3.22 14.98 -17.65
N SER A 27 3.29 13.95 -18.49
CA SER A 27 2.36 13.77 -19.62
C SER A 27 0.93 13.44 -19.19
N GLY A 28 0.74 12.99 -17.94
CA GLY A 28 -0.53 12.43 -17.46
C GLY A 28 -0.94 11.12 -18.15
N LEU A 29 -0.09 10.59 -19.04
CA LEU A 29 -0.38 9.35 -19.76
C LEU A 29 -0.22 8.16 -18.82
N ALA A 30 -1.22 7.27 -18.84
CA ALA A 30 -1.24 6.04 -18.08
C ALA A 30 -1.68 4.87 -18.97
N SER A 31 -1.29 3.66 -18.58
CA SER A 31 -1.77 2.41 -19.16
C SER A 31 -2.17 1.47 -18.03
N THR A 32 -3.00 0.48 -18.34
CA THR A 32 -3.43 -0.54 -17.39
C THR A 32 -3.09 -1.92 -17.93
N ALA A 33 -2.65 -2.81 -17.03
CA ALA A 33 -2.46 -4.22 -17.32
C ALA A 33 -3.36 -5.02 -16.38
N GLN A 34 -4.10 -5.97 -16.93
CA GLN A 34 -4.99 -6.84 -16.17
C GLN A 34 -4.43 -8.26 -16.16
N ILE A 35 -4.38 -8.85 -14.97
CA ILE A 35 -3.93 -10.22 -14.76
C ILE A 35 -5.06 -10.96 -14.03
N THR A 36 -5.43 -12.13 -14.58
CA THR A 36 -6.39 -13.03 -13.94
C THR A 36 -5.64 -14.23 -13.39
N PHE A 37 -5.83 -14.53 -12.11
CA PHE A 37 -5.26 -15.70 -11.48
C PHE A 37 -6.18 -16.91 -11.66
N ARG A 38 -5.58 -18.10 -11.77
CA ARG A 38 -6.32 -19.36 -11.88
C ARG A 38 -7.10 -19.64 -10.58
N ASP A 39 -8.24 -20.31 -10.69
CA ASP A 39 -9.12 -20.62 -9.56
C ASP A 39 -8.41 -21.37 -8.42
N GLU A 40 -7.49 -22.26 -8.75
CA GLU A 40 -6.65 -22.99 -7.77
C GLU A 40 -5.84 -22.04 -6.89
N ILE A 41 -5.27 -20.98 -7.47
CA ILE A 41 -4.48 -19.97 -6.77
C ILE A 41 -5.41 -19.13 -5.90
N CYS A 42 -6.55 -18.70 -6.44
CA CYS A 42 -7.55 -17.93 -5.70
C CYS A 42 -8.07 -18.72 -4.49
N ALA A 43 -8.42 -20.00 -4.67
CA ALA A 43 -8.88 -20.87 -3.60
C ALA A 43 -7.82 -21.06 -2.52
N SER A 44 -6.56 -21.29 -2.92
CA SER A 44 -5.45 -21.43 -1.98
C SER A 44 -5.19 -20.14 -1.21
N PHE A 45 -5.30 -18.98 -1.87
CA PHE A 45 -5.13 -17.66 -1.26
C PHE A 45 -6.22 -17.36 -0.22
N LEU A 46 -7.48 -17.63 -0.56
CA LEU A 46 -8.61 -17.51 0.37
C LEU A 46 -8.47 -18.46 1.56
N HIS A 47 -8.08 -19.71 1.32
CA HIS A 47 -7.87 -20.69 2.36
C HIS A 47 -6.75 -20.27 3.32
N TYR A 48 -5.61 -19.82 2.79
CA TYR A 48 -4.49 -19.33 3.60
C TYR A 48 -4.92 -18.14 4.47
N ALA A 49 -5.60 -17.15 3.89
CA ALA A 49 -6.09 -16.01 4.65
C ALA A 49 -7.02 -16.44 5.81
N SER A 50 -7.95 -17.34 5.53
CA SER A 50 -8.88 -17.86 6.55
C SER A 50 -8.17 -18.64 7.66
N SER A 51 -7.27 -19.57 7.29
CA SER A 51 -6.54 -20.43 8.23
C SER A 51 -5.58 -19.64 9.14
N HIS A 52 -5.08 -18.48 8.69
CA HIS A 52 -4.17 -17.62 9.46
C HIS A 52 -4.86 -16.40 10.12
N HIS A 53 -6.20 -16.31 10.05
CA HIS A 53 -7.00 -15.19 10.56
C HIS A 53 -6.55 -13.82 10.00
N LEU A 54 -6.34 -13.77 8.69
CA LEU A 54 -5.93 -12.58 7.95
C LEU A 54 -7.07 -12.05 7.10
N THR A 55 -7.10 -10.74 6.89
CA THR A 55 -7.90 -10.17 5.80
C THR A 55 -7.19 -10.38 4.45
N LEU A 56 -7.95 -10.41 3.36
CA LEU A 56 -7.37 -10.52 2.01
C LEU A 56 -6.47 -9.33 1.67
N PHE A 57 -6.81 -8.14 2.20
CA PHE A 57 -5.95 -6.97 2.12
C PHE A 57 -4.59 -7.21 2.77
N GLN A 58 -4.54 -7.71 4.01
CA GLN A 58 -3.28 -7.98 4.72
C GLN A 58 -2.42 -8.99 3.97
N LEU A 59 -3.02 -10.08 3.50
CA LEU A 59 -2.29 -11.10 2.74
C LEU A 59 -1.81 -10.56 1.39
N GLY A 60 -2.67 -9.85 0.65
CA GLY A 60 -2.33 -9.27 -0.64
C GLY A 60 -1.23 -8.22 -0.53
N LEU A 61 -1.32 -7.37 0.49
CA LEU A 61 -0.30 -6.39 0.81
C LEU A 61 1.04 -7.06 1.16
N SER A 62 1.02 -8.18 1.90
CA SER A 62 2.23 -8.95 2.20
C SER A 62 2.89 -9.49 0.93
N VAL A 63 2.10 -10.06 0.02
CA VAL A 63 2.59 -10.52 -1.29
C VAL A 63 3.16 -9.36 -2.09
N PHE A 64 2.51 -8.20 -2.06
CA PHE A 64 2.97 -7.01 -2.75
C PHE A 64 4.29 -6.48 -2.19
N TYR A 65 4.49 -6.48 -0.87
CA TYR A 65 5.78 -6.14 -0.27
C TYR A 65 6.90 -7.11 -0.68
N VAL A 66 6.64 -8.43 -0.68
CA VAL A 66 7.62 -9.42 -1.16
C VAL A 66 7.93 -9.21 -2.64
N PHE A 67 6.92 -8.86 -3.45
CA PHE A 67 7.11 -8.53 -4.85
C PHE A 67 8.00 -7.30 -5.03
N LEU A 68 7.72 -6.20 -4.31
CA LEU A 68 8.52 -4.98 -4.35
C LEU A 68 9.95 -5.23 -3.86
N PHE A 69 10.14 -5.92 -2.73
CA PHE A 69 11.45 -6.30 -2.21
C PHE A 69 12.30 -7.01 -3.26
N LYS A 70 11.72 -7.97 -3.99
CA LYS A 70 12.43 -8.68 -5.07
C LYS A 70 12.72 -7.76 -6.26
N LEU A 71 11.80 -6.87 -6.58
CA LEU A 71 11.89 -5.98 -7.73
C LEU A 71 12.90 -4.84 -7.51
N THR A 72 13.06 -4.36 -6.28
CA THR A 72 14.01 -3.33 -5.87
C THR A 72 15.38 -3.88 -5.48
N HIS A 73 15.67 -5.14 -5.81
CA HIS A 73 16.93 -5.82 -5.47
C HIS A 73 17.25 -5.88 -3.96
N GLY A 74 16.22 -6.05 -3.13
CA GLY A 74 16.37 -6.30 -1.70
C GLY A 74 16.23 -5.07 -0.80
N GLU A 75 15.59 -4.00 -1.27
CA GLU A 75 15.26 -2.84 -0.43
C GLU A 75 14.32 -3.29 0.72
N THR A 76 14.77 -3.13 1.96
CA THR A 76 14.11 -3.69 3.15
C THR A 76 13.12 -2.74 3.79
N ASP A 77 13.32 -1.43 3.70
CA ASP A 77 12.43 -0.42 4.29
C ASP A 77 11.52 0.15 3.21
N LEU A 78 10.29 -0.38 3.12
CA LEU A 78 9.36 -0.10 2.03
C LEU A 78 8.15 0.68 2.55
N CYS A 79 7.86 1.83 1.96
CA CYS A 79 6.64 2.59 2.23
C CYS A 79 5.79 2.75 0.98
N ILE A 80 4.55 2.28 1.05
CA ILE A 80 3.56 2.40 -0.03
C ILE A 80 2.33 3.13 0.48
N SER A 81 1.50 3.62 -0.43
CA SER A 81 0.20 4.19 -0.10
C SER A 81 -0.91 3.16 -0.20
N SER A 82 -1.95 3.32 0.62
CA SER A 82 -3.23 2.63 0.44
C SER A 82 -4.39 3.55 0.80
N ILE A 83 -5.58 3.25 0.28
CA ILE A 83 -6.77 4.05 0.50
C ILE A 83 -7.65 3.38 1.55
N ASN A 84 -8.04 4.14 2.58
CA ASN A 84 -9.10 3.75 3.50
C ASN A 84 -10.39 4.51 3.16
N ALA A 85 -11.50 3.80 3.00
CA ALA A 85 -12.81 4.38 2.72
C ALA A 85 -13.33 5.29 3.85
N ASN A 86 -12.88 5.09 5.10
CA ASN A 86 -13.28 5.86 6.29
C ASN A 86 -14.81 5.95 6.53
N ARG A 87 -15.57 4.96 6.03
CA ARG A 87 -17.03 4.86 6.23
C ARG A 87 -17.39 4.01 7.46
N HIS A 88 -16.63 4.14 8.54
CA HIS A 88 -16.78 3.30 9.74
C HIS A 88 -18.02 3.62 10.56
N ARG A 89 -18.57 4.85 10.41
CA ARG A 89 -19.83 5.25 11.05
C ARG A 89 -21.00 4.88 10.16
N SER A 90 -22.02 4.26 10.74
CA SER A 90 -23.25 3.83 10.05
C SER A 90 -23.90 4.94 9.20
N GLU A 91 -23.84 6.17 9.68
CA GLU A 91 -24.41 7.37 9.08
C GLU A 91 -23.70 7.76 7.77
N LEU A 92 -22.44 7.35 7.60
CA LEU A 92 -21.62 7.69 6.44
C LEU A 92 -21.70 6.65 5.32
N VAL A 93 -22.20 5.44 5.62
CA VAL A 93 -22.19 4.30 4.68
C VAL A 93 -22.92 4.66 3.38
N ASN A 94 -24.09 5.29 3.48
CA ASN A 94 -24.93 5.64 2.33
C ASN A 94 -24.81 7.12 1.91
N MET A 95 -23.84 7.85 2.47
CA MET A 95 -23.66 9.26 2.15
C MET A 95 -22.85 9.43 0.86
N ILE A 96 -23.31 10.31 -0.02
CA ILE A 96 -22.54 10.75 -1.20
C ILE A 96 -21.51 11.77 -0.72
N GLY A 97 -20.23 11.48 -0.92
CA GLY A 97 -19.12 12.34 -0.51
C GLY A 97 -17.76 11.64 -0.60
N MET A 98 -16.69 12.45 -0.64
CA MET A 98 -15.31 11.99 -0.64
C MET A 98 -14.82 11.83 0.81
N PHE A 99 -14.87 10.60 1.32
CA PHE A 99 -14.41 10.27 2.68
C PHE A 99 -13.06 9.54 2.68
N VAL A 100 -12.59 9.12 1.51
CA VAL A 100 -11.37 8.32 1.37
C VAL A 100 -10.15 9.07 1.92
N SER A 101 -9.31 8.37 2.68
CA SER A 101 -8.01 8.88 3.14
C SER A 101 -6.89 7.99 2.62
N THR A 102 -5.82 8.60 2.15
CA THR A 102 -4.59 7.90 1.77
C THR A 102 -3.68 7.80 2.97
N LEU A 103 -3.30 6.58 3.32
CA LEU A 103 -2.43 6.29 4.45
C LEU A 103 -1.11 5.66 3.97
N PRO A 104 0.02 6.06 4.55
CA PRO A 104 1.29 5.40 4.31
C PRO A 104 1.38 4.09 5.10
N TYR A 105 1.65 3.00 4.40
CA TYR A 105 1.96 1.69 4.94
C TYR A 105 3.46 1.46 4.79
N ARG A 106 4.19 1.63 5.90
CA ARG A 106 5.61 1.33 5.99
C ARG A 106 5.82 -0.03 6.64
N ALA A 107 6.65 -0.86 6.02
CA ALA A 107 7.10 -2.13 6.57
C ALA A 107 8.61 -2.28 6.39
N GLU A 108 9.29 -2.75 7.43
CA GLU A 108 10.71 -3.07 7.41
C GLU A 108 10.83 -4.60 7.34
N LEU A 109 11.38 -5.12 6.24
CA LEU A 109 11.50 -6.54 5.96
C LEU A 109 12.90 -7.05 6.31
N ASP A 110 12.98 -8.25 6.92
CA ASP A 110 14.24 -8.98 7.02
C ASP A 110 14.40 -9.90 5.79
N PRO A 111 15.53 -9.84 5.05
CA PRO A 111 15.81 -10.73 3.93
C PRO A 111 15.80 -12.22 4.28
N ASN A 112 15.97 -12.57 5.56
CA ASN A 112 16.00 -13.95 6.04
C ASN A 112 14.63 -14.48 6.45
N TRP A 113 13.59 -13.64 6.45
CA TRP A 113 12.25 -14.05 6.84
C TRP A 113 11.64 -15.04 5.87
N LEU A 114 10.98 -16.05 6.43
CA LEU A 114 10.01 -16.86 5.71
C LEU A 114 8.79 -16.01 5.34
N VAL A 115 8.05 -16.45 4.32
CA VAL A 115 6.83 -15.75 3.86
C VAL A 115 5.84 -15.55 5.01
N ASP A 116 5.67 -16.56 5.88
CA ASP A 116 4.78 -16.49 7.04
C ASP A 116 5.20 -15.41 8.05
N GLU A 117 6.49 -15.13 8.18
CA GLU A 117 7.02 -14.09 9.06
C GLU A 117 6.75 -12.70 8.48
N VAL A 118 6.94 -12.53 7.18
CA VAL A 118 6.54 -11.30 6.48
C VAL A 118 5.05 -11.04 6.65
N VAL A 119 4.21 -12.07 6.47
CA VAL A 119 2.76 -11.93 6.62
C VAL A 119 2.36 -11.54 8.04
N LYS A 120 2.99 -12.13 9.06
CA LYS A 120 2.76 -11.74 10.47
C LYS A 120 3.17 -10.28 10.71
N HIS A 121 4.35 -9.88 10.25
CA HIS A 121 4.84 -8.52 10.39
C HIS A 121 3.90 -7.49 9.73
N VAL A 122 3.50 -7.75 8.47
CA VAL A 122 2.61 -6.86 7.73
C VAL A 122 1.23 -6.78 8.39
N ARG A 123 0.70 -7.88 8.94
CA ARG A 123 -0.54 -7.87 9.73
C ARG A 123 -0.42 -6.93 10.93
N GLU A 124 0.65 -7.04 11.72
CA GLU A 124 0.88 -6.17 12.89
C GLU A 124 0.97 -4.70 12.49
N LYS A 125 1.71 -4.39 11.41
CA LYS A 125 1.80 -3.04 10.86
C LYS A 125 0.45 -2.50 10.40
N CYS A 126 -0.35 -3.31 9.70
CA CYS A 126 -1.68 -2.91 9.28
C CYS A 126 -2.57 -2.53 10.47
N LEU A 127 -2.55 -3.33 11.54
CA LEU A 127 -3.35 -3.06 12.74
C LEU A 127 -2.93 -1.75 13.40
N SER A 128 -1.62 -1.52 13.57
CA SER A 128 -1.09 -0.27 14.13
C SER A 128 -1.44 0.96 13.29
N ILE A 129 -1.40 0.85 11.95
CA ILE A 129 -1.77 1.96 11.06
C ILE A 129 -3.27 2.27 11.17
N LEU A 130 -4.11 1.23 11.28
CA LEU A 130 -5.56 1.40 11.39
C LEU A 130 -5.97 2.13 12.67
N GLU A 131 -5.23 2.02 13.76
CA GLU A 131 -5.46 2.81 14.99
C GLU A 131 -5.37 4.33 14.75
N HIS A 132 -4.63 4.74 13.72
CA HIS A 132 -4.42 6.14 13.33
C HIS A 132 -5.09 6.51 11.99
N SER A 133 -5.99 5.67 11.46
CA SER A 133 -6.53 5.82 10.10
C SER A 133 -7.33 7.11 9.85
N HIS A 134 -7.80 7.75 10.93
CA HIS A 134 -8.55 8.99 10.92
C HIS A 134 -7.66 10.23 10.76
N TYR A 135 -6.33 10.06 10.83
CA TYR A 135 -5.39 11.15 10.68
C TYR A 135 -5.24 11.52 9.19
N PRO A 136 -5.63 12.73 8.76
CA PRO A 136 -5.63 13.05 7.34
C PRO A 136 -4.22 13.20 6.79
N LEU A 137 -4.00 12.76 5.55
CA LEU A 137 -2.72 12.90 4.84
C LEU A 137 -2.15 14.32 4.92
N GLN A 138 -3.01 15.33 4.79
CA GLN A 138 -2.59 16.75 4.79
C GLN A 138 -1.90 17.16 6.09
N HIS A 139 -2.36 16.59 7.22
CA HIS A 139 -1.72 16.79 8.51
C HIS A 139 -0.40 16.03 8.60
N ILE A 140 -0.35 14.78 8.11
CA ILE A 140 0.92 14.01 8.02
C ILE A 140 1.99 14.82 7.26
N LEU A 141 1.62 15.39 6.11
CA LEU A 141 2.52 16.20 5.29
C LEU A 141 2.95 17.46 6.02
N SER A 142 2.01 18.15 6.68
CA SER A 142 2.27 19.39 7.39
C SER A 142 3.19 19.18 8.60
N ASP A 143 2.95 18.16 9.42
CA ASP A 143 3.80 17.83 10.58
C ASP A 143 5.23 17.48 10.18
N LEU A 144 5.38 16.88 8.99
CA LEU A 144 6.67 16.47 8.44
C LEU A 144 7.30 17.54 7.55
N HIS A 145 6.66 18.71 7.41
CA HIS A 145 7.10 19.83 6.59
C HIS A 145 7.35 19.44 5.12
N LEU A 146 6.50 18.56 4.58
CA LEU A 146 6.57 18.05 3.21
C LEU A 146 5.43 18.61 2.35
N THR A 147 5.68 18.76 1.06
CA THR A 147 4.64 18.98 0.04
C THR A 147 4.35 17.67 -0.69
N GLN A 148 3.17 17.56 -1.28
CA GLN A 148 2.71 16.33 -1.96
C GLN A 148 3.63 15.90 -3.13
N SER A 149 4.28 16.88 -3.79
CA SER A 149 5.28 16.66 -4.84
C SER A 149 6.55 15.96 -4.35
N ASN A 150 6.85 16.04 -3.05
CA ASN A 150 8.10 15.55 -2.45
C ASN A 150 7.97 14.15 -1.84
N VAL A 151 6.80 13.52 -1.96
CA VAL A 151 6.46 12.34 -1.15
C VAL A 151 6.42 11.11 -2.03
N SER A 152 7.43 10.25 -1.89
CA SER A 152 7.65 9.11 -2.77
C SER A 152 6.73 7.92 -2.50
N PHE A 153 6.19 7.78 -1.28
CA PHE A 153 5.25 6.67 -0.98
C PHE A 153 3.91 6.81 -1.73
N LEU A 154 3.59 8.00 -2.25
CA LEU A 154 2.40 8.22 -3.10
C LEU A 154 2.59 7.69 -4.52
N GLU A 155 3.80 7.28 -4.90
CA GLU A 155 4.11 6.80 -6.25
C GLU A 155 3.77 5.33 -6.44
N THR A 156 3.77 4.57 -5.35
CA THR A 156 3.42 3.15 -5.34
C THR A 156 2.24 2.96 -4.40
N MET A 157 1.13 2.44 -4.95
CA MET A 157 -0.10 2.27 -4.20
C MET A 157 -0.58 0.81 -4.30
N PHE A 158 -1.13 0.31 -3.21
CA PHE A 158 -1.83 -0.97 -3.17
C PHE A 158 -3.25 -0.75 -2.66
N ASP A 159 -4.22 -1.33 -3.36
CA ASP A 159 -5.62 -1.32 -2.94
C ASP A 159 -6.24 -2.69 -3.17
N PHE A 160 -7.23 -3.02 -2.34
CA PHE A 160 -7.98 -4.26 -2.44
C PHE A 160 -9.47 -3.94 -2.34
N THR A 161 -10.19 -4.17 -3.43
CA THR A 161 -11.64 -3.99 -3.48
C THR A 161 -12.34 -5.31 -3.81
N THR A 162 -13.45 -5.56 -3.13
CA THR A 162 -14.34 -6.67 -3.48
C THR A 162 -15.39 -6.15 -4.43
N ILE A 163 -15.38 -6.65 -5.66
CA ILE A 163 -16.42 -6.35 -6.63
C ILE A 163 -17.55 -7.34 -6.39
N SER A 164 -18.63 -6.89 -5.75
CA SER A 164 -19.88 -7.65 -5.77
C SER A 164 -20.32 -7.76 -7.23
N LYS A 165 -20.51 -8.98 -7.72
CA LYS A 165 -21.34 -9.17 -8.92
C LYS A 165 -22.78 -9.09 -8.43
N ASP A 166 -23.50 -8.08 -8.90
CA ASP A 166 -24.97 -8.07 -8.84
C ASP A 166 -25.55 -9.33 -9.51
#